data_AF-A0A7R6WSZ9-F1
#
_entry.id   AF-A0A7R6WSZ9-F1
#
_cell.length_a   1.000
_cell.length_b   1.000
_cell.length_c   1.000
_cell.angle_alpha   90.00
_cell.angle_beta   90.00
_cell.angle_gamma   90.00
#
_symmetry.space_group_name_H-M   'P 1'
#
loop_
_entity.id
_entity.type
_entity.pdbx_description
1 polymer ?
#
loop_
_entity_poly.entity_id
_entity_poly.type
_entity_poly.pdbx_seq_one_letter_code
_entity_poly.pdbx_strand_id
1 'polypeptide(L)' 'MLKHPTLELLGQLGLAGMAHAFIELESNSDADNLSHAEWLALLLDHEARQNTRNRATRLPFPSATRWDPRT' A
#
# COMPACT_ATOMS: atom_id res chain seq x y z
N MET A 1 -24.46 5.41 1.53
CA MET A 1 -23.59 4.33 1.00
C MET A 1 -23.37 4.57 -0.47
N LEU A 2 -22.47 5.50 -0.80
CA LEU A 2 -21.94 5.67 -2.15
C LEU A 2 -20.49 5.21 -2.04
N LYS A 3 -20.26 3.90 -2.14
CA LYS A 3 -18.89 3.44 -2.31
C LYS A 3 -18.44 3.98 -3.66
N HIS A 4 -17.39 4.80 -3.68
CA HIS A 4 -16.83 5.28 -4.93
C HIS A 4 -16.58 4.06 -5.82
N PRO A 5 -17.11 4.03 -7.07
CA PRO A 5 -16.94 2.87 -7.94
C PRO A 5 -15.45 2.54 -8.16
N THR A 6 -14.59 3.56 -8.11
CA THR A 6 -13.14 3.43 -8.14
C THR A 6 -12.59 2.66 -6.93
N LEU A 7 -13.07 2.95 -5.71
CA LEU A 7 -12.62 2.25 -4.51
C LEU A 7 -13.03 0.78 -4.50
N GLU A 8 -14.22 0.46 -5.01
CA GLU A 8 -14.67 -0.93 -5.13
C GLU A 8 -13.83 -1.71 -6.14
N LEU A 9 -13.47 -1.08 -7.27
CA LEU A 9 -12.60 -1.69 -8.28
C LEU A 9 -11.17 -1.90 -7.75
N LEU A 10 -10.60 -0.91 -7.04
CA LEU A 10 -9.29 -1.03 -6.43
C LEU A 10 -9.24 -2.15 -5.38
N GLY A 11 -10.31 -2.28 -4.58
CA GLY A 11 -10.47 -3.39 -3.64
C GLY A 11 -10.53 -4.75 -4.33
N GLN A 12 -11.27 -4.86 -5.44
CA GLN A 12 -11.36 -6.10 -6.23
C GLN A 12 -10.03 -6.51 -6.87
N LEU A 13 -9.20 -5.52 -7.26
CA LEU A 13 -7.88 -5.76 -7.84
C LEU A 13 -6.79 -6.07 -6.79
N GLY A 14 -7.11 -5.98 -5.50
CA GLY A 14 -6.16 -6.17 -4.40
C GLY A 14 -5.18 -5.01 -4.21
N LEU A 15 -5.44 -3.86 -4.84
CA LEU A 15 -4.62 -2.64 -4.78
C LEU A 15 -5.00 -1.81 -3.55
N ALA A 16 -4.87 -2.42 -2.37
CA ALA A 16 -5.31 -1.83 -1.11
C ALA A 16 -4.54 -0.55 -0.73
N GLY A 17 -3.27 -0.45 -1.12
CA GLY A 17 -2.49 0.78 -0.94
C GLY A 17 -2.98 1.90 -1.85
N MET A 18 -3.29 1.59 -3.10
CA MET A 18 -3.88 2.57 -4.01
C MET A 18 -5.25 3.07 -3.52
N ALA A 19 -6.10 2.17 -3.02
CA ALA A 19 -7.41 2.54 -2.46
C ALA A 19 -7.29 3.48 -1.26
N HIS A 20 -6.32 3.23 -0.37
CA HIS A 20 -6.07 4.08 0.78
C HIS A 20 -5.54 5.46 0.37
N ALA A 21 -4.58 5.50 -0.55
CA ALA A 21 -4.04 6.77 -1.07
C ALA A 21 -5.12 7.60 -1.78
N PHE A 22 -6.05 6.96 -2.49
CA PHE A 22 -7.18 7.62 -3.12
C PHE A 22 -8.07 8.35 -2.09
N ILE A 23 -8.38 7.73 -0.95
CA ILE A 23 -9.21 8.34 0.11
C ILE A 23 -8.47 9.51 0.78
N GLU A 24 -7.18 9.35 1.04
CA GLU A 24 -6.32 10.38 1.62
C GLU A 24 -6.20 11.59 0.69
N LEU A 25 -6.05 11.36 -0.62
CA LEU A 25 -5.96 12.42 -1.62
C LEU A 25 -7.31 13.12 -1.86
N GLU A 26 -8.43 12.39 -1.88
CA GLU A 26 -9.77 12.98 -1.95
C GLU A 26 -10.08 13.86 -0.72
N SER A 27 -9.54 13.51 0.45
CA SER A 27 -9.73 14.27 1.68
C SER A 27 -8.75 15.45 1.81
N ASN A 28 -7.74 15.52 0.95
CA ASN A 28 -6.68 16.51 1.02
C ASN A 28 -6.82 17.57 -0.08
N SER A 29 -7.16 18.79 0.31
CA SER A 29 -7.32 19.92 -0.61
C SER A 29 -6.05 20.30 -1.37
N ASP A 30 -4.85 19.96 -0.86
CA ASP A 30 -3.58 20.19 -1.57
C ASP A 30 -3.40 19.27 -2.79
N ALA A 31 -4.18 18.19 -2.87
CA ALA A 31 -4.18 17.29 -4.03
C ALA A 31 -4.74 17.96 -5.29
N ASP A 32 -5.54 19.02 -5.16
CA ASP A 32 -6.10 19.79 -6.27
C ASP A 32 -5.02 20.55 -7.07
N ASN A 33 -3.89 20.86 -6.41
CA ASN A 33 -2.77 21.56 -7.04
C ASN A 33 -1.77 20.61 -7.74
N LEU A 34 -1.96 19.29 -7.63
CA LEU A 34 -1.10 18.31 -8.26
C LEU A 34 -1.52 18.05 -9.71
N SER A 35 -0.52 17.93 -10.59
CA SER A 35 -0.81 17.42 -11.93
C SER A 35 -1.29 15.97 -11.86
N HIS A 36 -2.11 15.55 -12.83
CA HIS A 36 -2.59 14.17 -12.94
C HIS A 36 -1.46 13.13 -12.87
N ALA A 37 -0.28 13.46 -13.42
CA ALA A 37 0.89 12.59 -13.38
C ALA A 37 1.48 12.47 -11.97
N GLU A 38 1.53 13.56 -11.22
CA GLU A 38 2.03 13.57 -9.83
C GLU A 38 1.06 12.84 -8.91
N TRP A 39 -0.24 13.09 -9.10
CA TRP A 39 -1.29 12.39 -8.41
C TRP A 39 -1.19 10.86 -8.63
N LEU A 40 -1.03 10.42 -9.88
CA LEU A 40 -0.85 9.00 -10.20
C LEU A 40 0.43 8.42 -9.59
N ALA A 41 1.53 9.17 -9.60
CA ALA A 41 2.80 8.75 -9.01
C ALA A 41 2.67 8.50 -7.49
N LEU A 42 1.92 9.35 -6.77
CA LEU A 42 1.68 9.18 -5.34
C LEU A 42 0.84 7.92 -5.03
N LEU A 43 -0.20 7.65 -5.82
CA LEU A 43 -1.00 6.44 -5.67
C LEU A 43 -0.15 5.18 -5.87
N LEU A 44 0.69 5.17 -6.90
CA LEU A 44 1.57 4.04 -7.23
C LEU A 44 2.66 3.83 -6.19
N ASP A 45 3.27 4.90 -5.67
CA ASP A 45 4.25 4.83 -4.60
C ASP A 45 3.64 4.25 -3.32
N HIS A 46 2.42 4.66 -2.94
CA HIS A 46 1.76 4.11 -1.77
C HIS A 46 1.44 2.62 -1.92
N GLU A 47 0.98 2.18 -3.10
CA GLU A 47 0.79 0.76 -3.40
C GLU A 47 2.11 -0.03 -3.34
N ALA A 48 3.19 0.50 -3.91
CA ALA A 48 4.50 -0.14 -3.87
C ALA A 48 5.02 -0.30 -2.43
N ARG A 49 4.81 0.71 -1.57
CA ARG A 49 5.14 0.65 -0.14
C ARG A 49 4.30 -0.39 0.59
N GLN A 50 2.99 -0.47 0.32
CA GLN A 50 2.11 -1.46 0.95
C GLN A 50 2.45 -2.88 0.50
N ASN A 51 2.75 -3.10 -0.78
CA ASN A 51 3.19 -4.39 -1.29
C ASN A 51 4.54 -4.81 -0.69
N THR A 52 5.49 -3.87 -0.58
CA THR A 52 6.78 -4.10 0.08
C THR A 52 6.60 -4.45 1.56
N ARG A 53 5.72 -3.74 2.27
CA ARG A 53 5.38 -4.02 3.67
C ARG A 53 4.74 -5.39 3.84
N ASN A 54 3.80 -5.76 2.96
CA ASN A 54 3.18 -7.09 2.96
C ASN A 54 4.17 -8.22 2.63
N ARG A 55 5.17 -7.95 1.79
CA ARG A 55 6.26 -8.89 1.53
C ARG A 55 7.18 -9.04 2.73
N ALA A 56 7.51 -7.94 3.41
CA ALA A 56 8.35 -7.97 4.62
C ALA A 56 7.66 -8.70 5.78
N THR A 57 6.35 -8.54 5.96
CA THR A 57 5.58 -9.26 7.00
C THR A 57 5.36 -10.74 6.70
N ARG A 58 5.51 -11.15 5.42
CA ARG A 58 5.42 -12.55 4.98
C ARG A 58 6.75 -13.30 5.00
N LEU A 59 7.87 -12.60 5.18
CA LEU A 59 9.11 -13.29 5.49
C LEU A 59 8.99 -13.81 6.92
N PRO A 60 9.18 -15.11 7.16
CA PRO A 60 9.40 -15.57 8.53
C PRO A 60 10.61 -14.78 9.04
N PHE A 61 10.46 -14.08 10.17
CA PHE A 61 11.63 -13.68 10.94
C PHE A 61 12.53 -14.92 11.02
N PRO A 62 13.85 -14.81 10.73
CA PRO A 62 14.73 -15.94 10.95
C PRO A 62 14.67 -16.23 12.44
N SER A 63 13.85 -17.20 12.82
CA SER A 63 13.80 -17.75 14.17
C SER A 63 15.22 -18.18 14.44
N ALA A 64 15.87 -17.41 15.32
CA ALA A 64 17.27 -17.50 15.65
C ALA A 64 17.69 -18.97 15.61
N THR A 65 18.56 -19.33 14.68
CA THR A 65 19.20 -20.63 14.68
C THR A 65 19.87 -20.72 16.05
N ARG A 66 19.26 -21.50 16.94
CA ARG A 66 19.83 -21.84 18.23
C ARG A 66 21.08 -22.64 17.91
N TRP A 67 22.20 -21.93 17.85
CA TRP A 67 23.53 -22.51 17.82
C TRP A 67 23.70 -23.32 19.11
N ASP A 68 23.74 -24.64 18.99
CA ASP A 68 24.10 -25.56 20.07
C ASP A 68 25.54 -26.07 19.80
N PRO A 69 26.55 -25.63 20.58
CA PRO A 69 27.93 -26.04 20.35
C PRO A 69 28.28 -27.41 20.95
N ARG A 70 27.32 -28.32 21.16
CA ARG A 70 27.56 -29.62 21.84
C ARG A 70 26.97 -30.85 21.14
N THR A 71 26.99 -30.89 19.81
CA THR A 71 26.90 -32.14 19.05
C THR A 71 27.96 -32.19 17.98
#